data_AF-A0AAU7AYF9-F1
#
_entry.id   AF-A0AAU7AYF9-F1
#
_cell.length_a   1.000
_cell.length_b   1.000
_cell.length_c   1.000
_cell.angle_alpha   90.00
_cell.angle_beta   90.00
_cell.angle_gamma   90.00
#
_symmetry.space_group_name_H-M   'P 1'
#
loop_
_entity.id
_entity.type
_entity.pdbx_description
1 polymer ?
#
loop_
_entity_poly.entity_id
_entity_poly.type
_entity_poly.pdbx_seq_one_letter_code
_entity_poly.pdbx_strand_id
1 'polypeptide(L)'
;MLVAGNHDHGLIAPWLRGRGARKEPPPLQLDEAAGPRASPLIGRLARAAAPATVTVRYPGVWLREDVYATHGHYLDCLTTLPAFERLGAGVMARIEGPVPARDAVPDDFEARLAPMYAWLDALAESRGGRWSRQQAGASASAWERLSDAGSRPLKARVLAGLFPFGIRGLNRAGLGPLSADISGEALRDAGLTAIGEVLARLGIDAPHVVFGHTHRAGPLPGDAAAPWRTPAGTRLYNGGSWIDDPAVTGRSASSPYWPGRAVELDATGPPRVVRIVEDLQRPVDR
;
A
#
# COMPACT_ATOMS: atom_id res chain seq x y z
N MET A 1 2.43 14.41 -11.82
CA MET A 1 1.65 14.52 -10.57
C MET A 1 2.06 13.38 -9.65
N LEU A 2 2.15 13.64 -8.35
CA LEU A 2 2.47 12.66 -7.31
C LEU A 2 1.32 12.60 -6.31
N VAL A 3 0.90 11.37 -5.96
CA VAL A 3 -0.02 11.09 -4.86
C VAL A 3 0.78 10.34 -3.81
N ALA A 4 1.09 11.00 -2.68
CA ALA A 4 1.96 10.43 -1.68
C ALA A 4 1.27 9.28 -0.92
N GLY A 5 2.03 8.22 -0.63
CA GLY A 5 1.59 7.03 0.10
C GLY A 5 2.31 6.81 1.42
N ASN A 6 2.30 5.57 1.90
CA ASN A 6 3.01 5.14 3.12
C ASN A 6 4.54 5.29 2.99
N HIS A 7 5.14 4.81 1.91
CA HIS A 7 6.60 4.89 1.69
C HIS A 7 7.08 6.31 1.40
N ASP A 8 6.19 7.14 0.86
CA ASP A 8 6.44 8.55 0.56
C ASP A 8 5.87 9.48 1.64
N HIS A 9 5.46 8.94 2.79
CA HIS A 9 4.80 9.73 3.83
C HIS A 9 5.71 10.88 4.30
N GLY A 10 7.03 10.66 4.36
CA GLY A 10 8.01 11.72 4.63
C GLY A 10 7.98 12.89 3.65
N LEU A 11 7.52 12.69 2.40
CA LEU A 11 7.35 13.78 1.42
C LEU A 11 6.18 14.70 1.79
N ILE A 12 5.12 14.17 2.41
CA ILE A 12 3.88 14.90 2.70
C ILE A 12 3.73 15.28 4.18
N ALA A 13 4.42 14.59 5.09
CA ALA A 13 4.32 14.78 6.54
C ALA A 13 4.58 16.22 7.01
N PRO A 14 5.53 17.01 6.44
CA PRO A 14 5.68 18.42 6.82
C PRO A 14 4.43 19.25 6.52
N TRP A 15 3.75 18.98 5.40
CA TRP A 15 2.51 19.67 5.02
C TRP A 15 1.34 19.27 5.94
N LEU A 16 1.18 17.97 6.23
CA LEU A 16 0.18 17.48 7.19
C LEU A 16 0.37 18.08 8.58
N ARG A 17 1.61 18.11 9.09
CA ARG A 17 1.94 18.77 10.37
C ARG A 17 1.60 20.26 10.36
N GLY A 18 1.93 20.96 9.27
CA GLY A 18 1.61 22.37 9.11
C GLY A 18 0.10 22.66 9.10
N ARG A 19 -0.72 21.74 8.58
CA ARG A 19 -2.19 21.81 8.70
C ARG A 19 -2.61 21.61 10.15
N GLY A 20 -2.19 20.52 10.78
CA GLY A 20 -2.59 20.15 12.15
C GLY A 20 -2.16 21.15 13.22
N ALA A 21 -1.12 21.95 12.98
CA ALA A 21 -0.66 23.01 13.90
C ALA A 21 -1.59 24.25 13.94
N ARG A 22 -2.61 24.34 13.09
CA ARG A 22 -3.60 25.41 13.13
C ARG A 22 -4.53 25.24 14.32
N LYS A 23 -5.02 26.35 14.89
CA LYS A 23 -5.96 26.31 16.03
C LYS A 23 -7.22 25.49 15.73
N GLU A 24 -7.71 25.60 14.51
CA GLU A 24 -8.84 24.85 13.95
C GLU A 24 -8.44 24.42 12.53
N PRO A 25 -7.81 23.24 12.36
CA PRO A 25 -7.46 22.75 11.04
C PRO A 25 -8.74 22.33 10.30
N PRO A 26 -8.94 22.77 9.04
CA PRO A 26 -10.04 22.23 8.25
C PRO A 26 -9.82 20.73 8.02
N PRO A 27 -10.89 19.91 8.00
CA PRO A 27 -10.78 18.48 7.71
C PRO A 27 -10.08 18.24 6.38
N LEU A 28 -9.20 17.25 6.35
CA LEU A 28 -8.55 16.82 5.12
C LEU A 28 -9.61 16.29 4.14
N GLN A 29 -9.64 16.86 2.94
CA GLN A 29 -10.54 16.40 1.88
C GLN A 29 -9.92 15.24 1.09
N LEU A 30 -10.74 14.54 0.29
CA LEU A 30 -10.31 13.40 -0.53
C LEU A 30 -9.26 13.77 -1.59
N ASP A 31 -9.26 15.04 -2.04
CA ASP A 31 -8.38 15.52 -3.10
C ASP A 31 -7.83 16.93 -2.81
N GLU A 32 -6.80 17.00 -1.97
CA GLU A 32 -6.16 18.25 -1.56
C GLU A 32 -4.89 18.54 -2.38
N ALA A 33 -4.73 19.79 -2.79
CA ALA A 33 -3.51 20.25 -3.45
C ALA A 33 -2.47 20.64 -2.40
N ALA A 34 -1.57 19.71 -2.07
CA ALA A 34 -0.44 20.01 -1.19
C ALA A 34 0.59 20.93 -1.87
N GLY A 35 0.70 20.81 -3.20
CA GLY A 35 1.51 21.68 -4.04
C GLY A 35 3.02 21.38 -4.01
N PRO A 36 3.81 22.04 -4.87
CA PRO A 36 5.25 21.75 -5.05
C PRO A 36 6.14 22.18 -3.86
N ARG A 37 5.55 22.85 -2.86
CA ARG A 37 6.22 23.30 -1.64
C ARG A 37 5.77 22.55 -0.39
N ALA A 38 5.05 21.44 -0.55
CA ALA A 38 4.60 20.61 0.57
C ALA A 38 5.76 20.09 1.44
N SER A 39 6.95 19.90 0.88
CA SER A 39 8.18 19.67 1.64
C SER A 39 9.45 20.07 0.87
N PRO A 40 10.60 20.23 1.56
CA PRO A 40 11.88 20.44 0.90
C PRO A 40 12.27 19.32 -0.07
N LEU A 41 11.88 18.07 0.21
CA LEU A 41 12.13 16.92 -0.66
C LEU A 41 11.32 17.00 -1.95
N ILE A 42 10.04 17.37 -1.88
CA ILE A 42 9.22 17.63 -3.07
C ILE A 42 9.85 18.75 -3.92
N GLY A 43 10.38 19.79 -3.29
CA GLY A 43 11.11 20.84 -4.01
C GLY A 43 12.36 20.34 -4.75
N ARG A 44 13.06 19.32 -4.22
CA ARG A 44 14.18 18.67 -4.91
C ARG A 44 13.70 17.81 -6.07
N LEU A 45 12.63 17.04 -5.87
CA LEU A 45 12.01 16.23 -6.92
C LEU A 45 11.52 17.10 -8.08
N ALA A 46 10.86 18.23 -7.79
CA ALA A 46 10.39 19.18 -8.79
C ALA A 46 11.54 19.76 -9.63
N ARG A 47 12.70 20.05 -9.01
CA ARG A 47 13.89 20.49 -9.75
C ARG A 47 14.50 19.37 -10.61
N ALA A 48 14.54 18.14 -10.09
CA ALA A 48 15.07 16.99 -10.81
C ALA A 48 14.20 16.58 -12.01
N ALA A 49 12.88 16.78 -11.90
CA ALA A 49 11.92 16.47 -12.96
C ALA A 49 11.82 17.55 -14.06
N ALA A 50 12.51 18.69 -13.92
CA ALA A 50 12.46 19.75 -14.90
C ALA A 50 12.87 19.26 -16.31
N PRO A 51 12.18 19.69 -17.39
CA PRO A 51 11.18 20.76 -17.45
C PRO A 51 9.75 20.33 -17.06
N ALA A 52 9.52 19.08 -16.66
CA ALA A 52 8.19 18.63 -16.26
C ALA A 52 7.73 19.33 -14.97
N THR A 53 6.43 19.65 -14.90
CA THR A 53 5.82 20.25 -13.71
C THR A 53 5.40 19.17 -12.72
N VAL A 54 5.91 19.26 -11.49
CA VAL A 54 5.52 18.36 -10.40
C VAL A 54 4.41 19.01 -9.56
N THR A 55 3.24 18.39 -9.59
CA THR A 55 2.12 18.66 -8.68
C THR A 55 2.01 17.54 -7.66
N VAL A 56 1.52 17.87 -6.46
CA VAL A 56 1.34 16.91 -5.36
C VAL A 56 -0.09 16.98 -4.86
N ARG A 57 -0.76 15.82 -4.80
CA ARG A 57 -2.13 15.63 -4.32
C ARG A 57 -2.15 14.64 -3.16
N TYR A 58 -3.13 14.77 -2.28
CA TYR A 58 -3.26 13.93 -1.09
C TYR A 58 -4.70 13.90 -0.54
N PRO A 59 -5.18 12.79 0.06
CA PRO A 59 -4.62 11.43 0.02
C PRO A 59 -4.93 10.70 -1.30
N GLY A 60 -5.76 11.29 -2.14
CA GLY A 60 -6.02 10.84 -3.51
C GLY A 60 -6.21 12.03 -4.46
N VAL A 61 -6.74 11.72 -5.64
CA VAL A 61 -6.98 12.69 -6.70
C VAL A 61 -8.06 12.19 -7.65
N TRP A 62 -8.93 13.10 -8.10
CA TRP A 62 -9.82 12.84 -9.24
C TRP A 62 -9.05 13.06 -10.55
N LEU A 63 -8.84 11.98 -11.31
CA LEU A 63 -8.18 12.03 -12.63
C LEU A 63 -9.16 12.40 -13.75
N ARG A 64 -10.41 11.97 -13.59
CA ARG A 64 -11.58 12.30 -14.39
C ARG A 64 -12.81 12.26 -13.48
N GLU A 65 -13.96 12.71 -13.96
CA GLU A 65 -15.24 12.65 -13.23
C GLU A 65 -15.61 11.23 -12.78
N ASP A 66 -15.13 10.21 -13.49
CA ASP A 66 -15.43 8.80 -13.24
C ASP A 66 -14.23 7.97 -12.74
N VAL A 67 -13.05 8.60 -12.56
CA VAL A 67 -11.81 7.91 -12.13
C VAL A 67 -11.17 8.63 -10.96
N TYR A 68 -11.20 7.96 -9.80
CA TYR A 68 -10.45 8.38 -8.62
C TYR A 68 -9.16 7.58 -8.50
N ALA A 69 -8.08 8.22 -8.07
CA ALA A 69 -6.81 7.58 -7.81
C ALA A 69 -6.32 7.85 -6.38
N THR A 70 -5.76 6.84 -5.74
CA THR A 70 -5.12 6.96 -4.43
C THR A 70 -3.89 6.07 -4.39
N HIS A 71 -2.96 6.32 -3.47
CA HIS A 71 -1.91 5.35 -3.21
C HIS A 71 -2.48 4.04 -2.65
N GLY A 72 -3.49 4.12 -1.78
CA GLY A 72 -4.16 2.97 -1.17
C GLY A 72 -3.66 2.58 0.22
N HIS A 73 -2.76 3.35 0.84
CA HIS A 73 -2.19 3.04 2.16
C HIS A 73 -3.22 2.94 3.29
N TYR A 74 -4.38 3.58 3.13
CA TYR A 74 -5.51 3.45 4.07
C TYR A 74 -6.02 2.02 4.24
N LEU A 75 -5.73 1.12 3.28
CA LEU A 75 -6.05 -0.29 3.44
C LEU A 75 -5.31 -0.93 4.63
N ASP A 76 -4.20 -0.37 5.09
CA ASP A 76 -3.46 -0.86 6.27
C ASP A 76 -4.29 -0.79 7.55
N CYS A 77 -5.24 0.14 7.63
CA CYS A 77 -6.16 0.23 8.75
C CYS A 77 -7.12 -0.97 8.81
N LEU A 78 -7.45 -1.55 7.66
CA LEU A 78 -8.58 -2.47 7.48
C LEU A 78 -8.16 -3.87 7.00
N THR A 79 -6.92 -4.03 6.56
CA THR A 79 -6.39 -5.34 6.18
C THR A 79 -6.30 -6.26 7.40
N THR A 80 -6.78 -7.48 7.21
CA THR A 80 -6.77 -8.58 8.18
C THR A 80 -5.47 -9.36 8.15
N LEU A 81 -4.49 -8.94 7.36
CA LEU A 81 -3.19 -9.60 7.31
C LEU A 81 -2.26 -8.94 8.32
N PRO A 82 -1.43 -9.73 9.04
CA PRO A 82 -0.38 -9.17 9.86
C PRO A 82 0.69 -8.62 8.92
N ALA A 83 0.62 -7.33 8.58
CA ALA A 83 1.77 -6.66 8.00
C ALA A 83 2.90 -6.73 9.05
N PHE A 84 4.08 -7.24 8.71
CA PHE A 84 5.19 -7.37 9.67
C PHE A 84 5.57 -6.02 10.31
N GLU A 85 5.21 -4.91 9.66
CA GLU A 85 5.27 -3.52 10.13
C GLU A 85 4.42 -3.26 11.41
N ARG A 86 3.46 -4.15 11.70
CA ARG A 86 2.49 -4.05 12.81
C ARG A 86 2.96 -4.68 14.13
N LEU A 87 4.14 -5.30 14.18
CA LEU A 87 4.55 -6.13 15.32
C LEU A 87 5.13 -5.35 16.52
N GLY A 88 5.17 -4.02 16.48
CA GLY A 88 5.60 -3.19 17.61
C GLY A 88 4.50 -3.03 18.67
N ALA A 89 4.54 -3.81 19.75
CA ALA A 89 3.52 -3.79 20.82
C ALA A 89 3.26 -2.39 21.43
N GLY A 90 4.30 -1.56 21.58
CA GLY A 90 4.17 -0.20 22.12
C GLY A 90 3.61 0.83 21.12
N VAL A 91 3.73 0.58 19.82
CA VAL A 91 3.13 1.43 18.76
C VAL A 91 1.64 1.11 18.64
N MET A 92 1.30 -0.19 18.69
CA MET A 92 -0.08 -0.64 18.66
C MET A 92 -0.92 -0.11 19.82
N ALA A 93 -0.32 0.06 21.00
CA ALA A 93 -0.99 0.66 22.15
C ALA A 93 -1.33 2.16 21.97
N ARG A 94 -0.69 2.86 21.02
CA ARG A 94 -0.93 4.29 20.72
C ARG A 94 -1.94 4.52 19.60
N ILE A 95 -2.40 3.45 18.96
CA ILE A 95 -3.39 3.55 17.90
C ILE A 95 -4.77 3.70 18.53
N GLU A 96 -5.35 4.89 18.41
CA GLU A 96 -6.69 5.21 18.92
C GLU A 96 -7.78 4.66 17.99
N GLY A 97 -8.86 4.14 18.59
CA GLY A 97 -10.20 3.94 17.99
C GLY A 97 -10.32 3.10 16.70
N PRO A 98 -11.49 2.49 16.42
CA PRO A 98 -11.80 2.04 15.07
C PRO A 98 -12.03 3.25 14.16
N VAL A 99 -11.61 3.18 12.89
CA VAL A 99 -12.07 4.14 11.86
C VAL A 99 -13.61 4.04 11.81
N PRO A 100 -14.34 5.15 11.68
CA PRO A 100 -15.79 5.11 11.52
C PRO A 100 -16.21 4.20 10.35
N ALA A 101 -17.33 3.50 10.52
CA ALA A 101 -17.86 2.60 9.49
C ALA A 101 -18.60 3.35 8.37
N ARG A 102 -18.96 4.62 8.62
CA ARG A 102 -19.66 5.53 7.69
C ARG A 102 -19.17 6.94 7.93
N ASP A 103 -19.25 7.75 6.88
CA ASP A 103 -18.90 9.18 6.91
C ASP A 103 -17.49 9.43 7.47
N ALA A 104 -16.58 8.48 7.25
CA ALA A 104 -15.20 8.62 7.67
C ALA A 104 -14.53 9.69 6.82
N VAL A 105 -13.67 10.46 7.45
CA VAL A 105 -12.82 11.44 6.77
C VAL A 105 -11.39 10.90 6.67
N PRO A 106 -10.59 11.37 5.71
CA PRO A 106 -9.17 11.05 5.63
C PRO A 106 -8.41 11.19 6.98
N ASP A 107 -8.75 12.20 7.78
CA ASP A 107 -8.13 12.41 9.09
C ASP A 107 -8.32 11.22 10.06
N ASP A 108 -9.42 10.46 9.95
CA ASP A 108 -9.64 9.25 10.77
C ASP A 108 -8.63 8.15 10.46
N PHE A 109 -8.24 8.03 9.19
CA PHE A 109 -7.21 7.09 8.76
C PHE A 109 -5.81 7.59 9.13
N GLU A 110 -5.54 8.90 8.95
CA GLU A 110 -4.26 9.50 9.33
C GLU A 110 -3.99 9.37 10.83
N ALA A 111 -4.99 9.62 11.68
CA ALA A 111 -4.86 9.47 13.12
C ALA A 111 -4.40 8.06 13.52
N ARG A 112 -4.86 7.04 12.78
CA ARG A 112 -4.50 5.64 12.98
C ARG A 112 -3.12 5.27 12.44
N LEU A 113 -2.71 5.85 11.31
CA LEU A 113 -1.48 5.49 10.61
C LEU A 113 -0.26 6.33 11.03
N ALA A 114 -0.46 7.58 11.42
CA ALA A 114 0.63 8.50 11.78
C ALA A 114 1.57 7.96 12.87
N PRO A 115 1.09 7.31 13.96
CA PRO A 115 1.99 6.72 14.96
C PRO A 115 2.87 5.60 14.40
N MET A 116 2.34 4.80 13.45
CA MET A 116 3.08 3.73 12.79
C MET A 116 4.17 4.30 11.88
N TYR A 117 3.81 5.28 11.04
CA TYR A 117 4.77 5.90 10.12
C TYR A 117 5.87 6.66 10.86
N ALA A 118 5.54 7.41 11.91
CA ALA A 118 6.53 8.09 12.74
C ALA A 118 7.53 7.11 13.39
N TRP A 119 7.07 5.92 13.77
CA TRP A 119 7.96 4.87 14.31
C TRP A 119 8.86 4.28 13.23
N LEU A 120 8.32 3.96 12.05
CA LEU A 120 9.11 3.46 10.91
C LEU A 120 10.16 4.47 10.46
N ASP A 121 9.80 5.76 10.42
CA ASP A 121 10.73 6.85 10.10
C ASP A 121 11.84 6.96 11.16
N ALA A 122 11.50 7.00 12.45
CA ALA A 122 12.48 7.06 13.53
C ALA A 122 13.42 5.84 13.53
N LEU A 123 12.88 4.66 13.20
CA LEU A 123 13.65 3.44 13.02
C LEU A 123 14.64 3.55 11.87
N ALA A 124 14.22 4.07 10.72
CA ALA A 124 15.07 4.30 9.56
C ALA A 124 16.17 5.34 9.84
N GLU A 125 15.85 6.40 10.59
CA GLU A 125 16.80 7.45 10.99
C GLU A 125 17.81 6.96 12.05
N SER A 126 17.40 6.06 12.95
CA SER A 126 18.21 5.61 14.08
C SER A 126 19.43 4.74 13.71
N ARG A 127 19.52 4.24 12.47
CA ARG A 127 20.56 3.27 12.06
C ARG A 127 21.07 3.54 10.65
N GLY A 128 22.22 4.21 10.56
CA GLY A 128 22.92 4.52 9.31
C GLY A 128 22.89 3.39 8.27
N GLY A 129 22.09 3.58 7.22
CA GLY A 129 22.21 3.00 5.88
C GLY A 129 22.15 1.48 5.67
N ARG A 130 22.19 0.65 6.73
CA ARG A 130 22.39 -0.81 6.59
C ARG A 130 21.15 -1.67 6.86
N TRP A 131 20.12 -1.12 7.52
CA TRP A 131 18.98 -1.92 7.97
C TRP A 131 17.85 -2.05 6.93
N SER A 132 17.63 -1.05 6.07
CA SER A 132 16.57 -1.08 5.03
C SER A 132 16.76 -2.21 4.01
N ARG A 133 18.01 -2.46 3.58
CA ARG A 133 18.35 -3.54 2.65
C ARG A 133 18.24 -4.93 3.28
N GLN A 134 18.50 -5.03 4.58
CA GLN A 134 18.48 -6.29 5.33
C GLN A 134 17.07 -6.68 5.76
N GLN A 135 16.18 -5.73 6.05
CA GLN A 135 14.82 -6.02 6.48
C GLN A 135 13.86 -6.21 5.31
N ALA A 136 13.98 -5.45 4.21
CA ALA A 136 13.31 -5.77 2.96
C ALA A 136 13.65 -7.21 2.53
N GLY A 137 14.93 -7.61 2.65
CA GLY A 137 15.41 -8.98 2.45
C GLY A 137 14.98 -10.00 3.52
N ALA A 138 14.80 -9.60 4.78
CA ALA A 138 14.38 -10.50 5.86
C ALA A 138 12.88 -10.79 5.82
N SER A 139 12.04 -9.78 5.58
CA SER A 139 10.60 -9.96 5.31
C SER A 139 10.44 -10.76 4.04
N ALA A 140 11.11 -10.38 2.94
CA ALA A 140 11.21 -11.17 1.71
C ALA A 140 11.57 -12.64 1.96
N SER A 141 12.60 -12.93 2.76
CA SER A 141 13.03 -14.31 3.04
C SER A 141 12.08 -15.08 3.96
N ALA A 142 11.35 -14.39 4.84
CA ALA A 142 10.29 -14.97 5.64
C ALA A 142 9.04 -15.24 4.79
N TRP A 143 8.72 -14.31 3.86
CA TRP A 143 7.70 -14.46 2.83
C TRP A 143 8.02 -15.62 1.89
N GLU A 144 9.22 -15.72 1.34
CA GLU A 144 9.68 -16.81 0.45
C GLU A 144 9.54 -18.18 1.13
N ARG A 145 9.86 -18.28 2.43
CA ARG A 145 9.70 -19.52 3.21
C ARG A 145 8.25 -19.90 3.50
N LEU A 146 7.32 -18.94 3.40
CA LEU A 146 5.91 -19.08 3.75
C LEU A 146 5.00 -19.21 2.51
N SER A 147 5.32 -18.53 1.41
CA SER A 147 4.53 -18.48 0.18
C SER A 147 4.93 -19.52 -0.86
N ASP A 148 6.12 -20.14 -0.75
CA ASP A 148 6.56 -21.16 -1.71
C ASP A 148 5.89 -22.53 -1.45
N ALA A 149 5.30 -23.08 -2.51
CA ALA A 149 4.65 -24.39 -2.56
C ALA A 149 5.64 -25.52 -2.93
N GLY A 150 6.88 -25.17 -3.31
CA GLY A 150 7.99 -26.08 -3.55
C GLY A 150 8.78 -26.50 -2.29
N SER A 151 9.57 -27.56 -2.43
CA SER A 151 10.31 -28.33 -1.40
C SER A 151 10.78 -27.52 -0.17
N ARG A 152 10.09 -27.68 0.97
CA ARG A 152 10.41 -26.96 2.22
C ARG A 152 11.46 -27.68 3.08
N PRO A 153 12.49 -26.98 3.61
CA PRO A 153 13.36 -27.54 4.64
C PRO A 153 12.58 -27.82 5.94
N LEU A 154 12.96 -28.88 6.66
CA LEU A 154 12.20 -29.43 7.79
C LEU A 154 11.89 -28.40 8.90
N LYS A 155 12.83 -27.50 9.19
CA LYS A 155 12.66 -26.41 10.18
C LYS A 155 11.61 -25.37 9.76
N ALA A 156 11.47 -25.09 8.46
CA ALA A 156 10.47 -24.16 7.95
C ALA A 156 9.05 -24.74 8.02
N ARG A 157 8.90 -26.06 7.84
CA ARG A 157 7.61 -26.75 8.01
C ARG A 157 7.10 -26.66 9.45
N VAL A 158 7.98 -26.77 10.44
CA VAL A 158 7.63 -26.64 11.86
C VAL A 158 7.16 -25.22 12.20
N LEU A 159 7.89 -24.19 11.75
CA LEU A 159 7.50 -22.79 11.95
C LEU A 159 6.18 -22.45 11.25
N ALA A 160 5.99 -22.89 10.00
CA ALA A 160 4.74 -22.70 9.27
C ALA A 160 3.55 -23.40 9.97
N GLY A 161 3.77 -24.56 10.60
CA GLY A 161 2.74 -25.26 11.36
C GLY A 161 2.30 -24.56 12.65
N LEU A 162 3.16 -23.72 13.23
CA LEU A 162 2.85 -22.97 14.45
C LEU A 162 2.19 -21.60 14.17
N PHE A 163 2.30 -21.09 12.94
CA PHE A 163 1.79 -19.78 12.55
C PHE A 163 0.28 -19.58 12.83
N PRO A 164 -0.63 -20.53 12.51
CA PRO A 164 -2.06 -20.37 12.82
C PRO A 164 -2.35 -20.24 14.32
N PHE A 165 -1.55 -20.88 15.17
CA PHE A 165 -1.69 -20.79 16.63
C PHE A 165 -1.23 -19.43 17.15
N GLY A 166 -0.16 -18.87 16.58
CA GLY A 166 0.26 -17.48 16.84
C GLY A 166 -0.82 -16.46 16.49
N ILE A 167 -1.43 -16.59 15.31
CA ILE A 167 -2.54 -15.73 14.87
C ILE A 167 -3.75 -15.83 15.80
N ARG A 168 -4.13 -17.03 16.24
CA ARG A 168 -5.19 -17.21 17.25
C ARG A 168 -4.86 -16.52 18.57
N GLY A 169 -3.60 -16.57 19.01
CA GLY A 169 -3.11 -15.86 20.19
C GLY A 169 -3.28 -14.34 20.05
N LEU A 170 -2.87 -13.77 18.93
CA LEU A 170 -2.99 -12.33 18.64
C LEU A 170 -4.47 -11.90 18.57
N ASN A 171 -5.33 -12.66 17.89
CA ASN A 171 -6.76 -12.40 17.83
C ASN A 171 -7.40 -12.42 19.23
N ARG A 172 -7.02 -13.38 20.07
CA ARG A 172 -7.50 -13.48 21.46
C ARG A 172 -7.00 -12.33 22.35
N ALA A 173 -5.86 -11.74 22.01
CA ALA A 173 -5.33 -10.54 22.64
C ALA A 173 -5.96 -9.23 22.11
N GLY A 174 -6.96 -9.30 21.22
CA GLY A 174 -7.64 -8.13 20.68
C GLY A 174 -6.94 -7.45 19.50
N LEU A 175 -5.88 -8.06 18.95
CA LEU A 175 -5.13 -7.54 17.79
C LEU A 175 -5.74 -7.98 16.44
N GLY A 176 -6.92 -8.61 16.48
CA GLY A 176 -7.63 -9.15 15.32
C GLY A 176 -8.61 -8.19 14.65
N PRO A 177 -9.30 -8.64 13.58
CA PRO A 177 -9.26 -10.01 13.03
C PRO A 177 -8.05 -10.23 12.09
N LEU A 178 -7.15 -11.15 12.47
CA LEU A 178 -6.01 -11.57 11.66
C LEU A 178 -6.25 -12.93 10.98
N SER A 179 -5.85 -13.06 9.72
CA SER A 179 -5.89 -14.31 8.94
C SER A 179 -4.54 -15.06 9.00
N ALA A 180 -4.62 -16.39 9.03
CA ALA A 180 -3.45 -17.27 8.90
C ALA A 180 -3.20 -17.74 7.45
N ASP A 181 -4.15 -17.48 6.54
CA ASP A 181 -3.97 -17.74 5.11
C ASP A 181 -3.20 -16.57 4.48
N ILE A 182 -2.05 -16.91 3.92
CA ILE A 182 -1.06 -16.00 3.33
C ILE A 182 -0.76 -16.38 1.88
N SER A 183 -1.64 -17.18 1.25
CA SER A 183 -1.55 -17.47 -0.17
C SER A 183 -1.67 -16.19 -1.00
N GLY A 184 -1.05 -16.14 -2.18
CA GLY A 184 -1.10 -14.95 -3.04
C GLY A 184 -2.53 -14.52 -3.41
N GLU A 185 -3.47 -15.46 -3.50
CA GLU A 185 -4.89 -15.17 -3.71
C GLU A 185 -5.56 -14.57 -2.47
N ALA A 186 -5.31 -15.12 -1.27
CA ALA A 186 -5.80 -14.55 -0.03
C ALA A 186 -5.25 -13.14 0.23
N LEU A 187 -3.97 -12.90 -0.10
CA LEU A 187 -3.35 -11.57 -0.01
C LEU A 187 -4.03 -10.56 -0.95
N ARG A 188 -4.26 -10.98 -2.21
CA ARG A 188 -5.02 -10.18 -3.18
C ARG A 188 -6.40 -9.85 -2.66
N ASP A 189 -7.16 -10.87 -2.23
CA ASP A 189 -8.56 -10.71 -1.85
C ASP A 189 -8.71 -9.87 -0.58
N ALA A 190 -7.81 -10.02 0.40
CA ALA A 190 -7.76 -9.16 1.58
C ALA A 190 -7.46 -7.71 1.21
N GLY A 191 -6.51 -7.46 0.30
CA GLY A 191 -6.20 -6.11 -0.19
C GLY A 191 -7.36 -5.47 -0.95
N LEU A 192 -8.00 -6.22 -1.86
CA LEU A 192 -9.16 -5.75 -2.65
C LEU A 192 -10.38 -5.50 -1.77
N THR A 193 -10.62 -6.35 -0.76
CA THR A 193 -11.69 -6.15 0.21
C THR A 193 -11.42 -4.90 1.06
N ALA A 194 -10.19 -4.74 1.56
CA ALA A 194 -9.81 -3.61 2.39
C ALA A 194 -9.91 -2.28 1.63
N ILE A 195 -9.44 -2.19 0.39
CA ILE A 195 -9.59 -0.96 -0.40
C ILE A 195 -11.07 -0.69 -0.73
N GLY A 196 -11.87 -1.72 -1.02
CA GLY A 196 -13.31 -1.55 -1.20
C GLY A 196 -14.00 -0.95 0.02
N GLU A 197 -13.62 -1.39 1.22
CA GLU A 197 -14.12 -0.85 2.49
C GLU A 197 -13.61 0.58 2.75
N VAL A 198 -12.35 0.91 2.40
CA VAL A 198 -11.84 2.30 2.46
C VAL A 198 -12.72 3.22 1.61
N LEU A 199 -13.00 2.83 0.36
CA LEU A 199 -13.83 3.62 -0.55
C LEU A 199 -15.24 3.83 0.01
N ALA A 200 -15.85 2.77 0.56
CA ALA A 200 -17.17 2.85 1.16
C ALA A 200 -17.22 3.80 2.36
N ARG A 201 -16.22 3.71 3.26
CA ARG A 201 -16.15 4.56 4.46
C ARG A 201 -15.93 6.04 4.14
N LEU A 202 -15.12 6.31 3.12
CA LEU A 202 -14.83 7.66 2.64
C LEU A 202 -15.93 8.23 1.73
N GLY A 203 -16.97 7.44 1.41
CA GLY A 203 -18.04 7.86 0.51
C GLY A 203 -17.58 8.11 -0.93
N ILE A 204 -16.54 7.41 -1.40
CA ILE A 204 -16.06 7.52 -2.78
C ILE A 204 -16.92 6.63 -3.69
N ASP A 205 -17.71 7.24 -4.57
CA ASP A 205 -18.65 6.60 -5.48
C ASP A 205 -18.16 6.52 -6.94
N ALA A 206 -16.84 6.68 -7.15
CA ALA A 206 -16.24 6.60 -8.47
C ALA A 206 -16.52 5.23 -9.16
N PRO A 207 -16.95 5.21 -10.43
CA PRO A 207 -17.07 3.98 -11.21
C PRO A 207 -15.75 3.22 -11.36
N HIS A 208 -14.62 3.94 -11.39
CA HIS A 208 -13.29 3.38 -11.54
C HIS A 208 -12.34 3.94 -10.47
N VAL A 209 -11.59 3.05 -9.80
CA VAL A 209 -10.56 3.45 -8.84
C VAL A 209 -9.21 2.84 -9.19
N VAL A 210 -8.20 3.70 -9.28
CA VAL A 210 -6.80 3.32 -9.43
C VAL A 210 -6.11 3.38 -8.07
N PHE A 211 -5.44 2.30 -7.67
CA PHE A 211 -4.68 2.25 -6.43
C PHE A 211 -3.33 1.53 -6.59
N GLY A 212 -2.49 1.61 -5.57
CA GLY A 212 -1.18 0.94 -5.51
C GLY A 212 -1.05 0.10 -4.24
N HIS A 213 0.06 0.29 -3.53
CA HIS A 213 0.34 -0.24 -2.19
C HIS A 213 0.52 -1.77 -2.06
N THR A 214 -0.34 -2.59 -2.67
CA THR A 214 -0.26 -4.05 -2.59
C THR A 214 0.83 -4.66 -3.49
N HIS A 215 1.43 -3.84 -4.36
CA HIS A 215 2.47 -4.20 -5.32
C HIS A 215 2.08 -5.29 -6.34
N ARG A 216 0.81 -5.72 -6.34
CA ARG A 216 0.25 -6.68 -7.30
C ARG A 216 -0.52 -5.92 -8.37
N ALA A 217 -0.08 -6.00 -9.62
CA ALA A 217 -0.84 -5.43 -10.72
C ALA A 217 -2.16 -6.18 -10.94
N GLY A 218 -3.17 -5.47 -11.44
CA GLY A 218 -4.37 -6.08 -11.98
C GLY A 218 -5.58 -5.15 -12.11
N PRO A 219 -6.70 -5.64 -12.66
CA PRO A 219 -6.92 -7.03 -13.11
C PRO A 219 -6.02 -7.41 -14.30
N LEU A 220 -5.48 -8.63 -14.28
CA LEU A 220 -4.70 -9.22 -15.38
C LEU A 220 -5.51 -10.27 -16.15
N PRO A 221 -5.12 -10.63 -17.39
CA PRO A 221 -5.71 -11.78 -18.07
C PRO A 221 -5.63 -13.04 -17.21
N GLY A 222 -6.77 -13.67 -16.95
CA GLY A 222 -6.88 -14.84 -16.06
C GLY A 222 -7.31 -14.53 -14.63
N ASP A 223 -7.32 -13.27 -14.20
CA ASP A 223 -7.93 -12.90 -12.93
C ASP A 223 -9.46 -13.06 -13.01
N ALA A 224 -10.05 -13.60 -11.93
CA ALA A 224 -11.49 -13.56 -11.76
C ALA A 224 -11.96 -12.09 -11.70
N ALA A 225 -13.01 -11.76 -12.44
CA ALA A 225 -13.48 -10.37 -12.51
C ALA A 225 -14.16 -9.90 -11.21
N ALA A 226 -14.73 -10.82 -10.43
CA ALA A 226 -15.55 -10.49 -9.26
C ALA A 226 -14.75 -9.81 -8.12
N PRO A 227 -13.56 -10.31 -7.69
CA PRO A 227 -12.75 -9.63 -6.67
C PRO A 227 -12.33 -8.20 -7.03
N TRP A 228 -12.21 -7.89 -8.32
CA TRP A 228 -11.82 -6.57 -8.83
C TRP A 228 -13.00 -5.58 -8.92
N ARG A 229 -14.14 -5.92 -8.33
CA ARG A 229 -15.31 -5.05 -8.20
C ARG A 229 -15.74 -4.98 -6.75
N THR A 230 -15.96 -3.76 -6.26
CA THR A 230 -16.53 -3.58 -4.92
C THR A 230 -18.01 -3.98 -4.92
N PRO A 231 -18.62 -4.22 -3.74
CA PRO A 231 -20.06 -4.44 -3.64
C PRO A 231 -20.92 -3.30 -4.22
N ALA A 232 -20.39 -2.07 -4.23
CA ALA A 232 -21.03 -0.90 -4.83
C ALA A 232 -20.88 -0.83 -6.36
N GLY A 233 -20.14 -1.76 -6.98
CA GLY A 233 -19.96 -1.84 -8.43
C GLY A 233 -18.72 -1.13 -8.99
N THR A 234 -17.98 -0.39 -8.16
CA THR A 234 -16.71 0.25 -8.52
C THR A 234 -15.70 -0.77 -9.01
N ARG A 235 -15.07 -0.51 -10.16
CA ARG A 235 -13.98 -1.32 -10.71
C ARG A 235 -12.64 -0.86 -10.16
N LEU A 236 -11.86 -1.80 -9.65
CA LEU A 236 -10.55 -1.55 -9.08
C LEU A 236 -9.44 -1.84 -10.09
N TYR A 237 -8.39 -1.02 -10.08
CA TYR A 237 -7.21 -1.17 -10.93
C TYR A 237 -5.95 -0.91 -10.10
N ASN A 238 -4.96 -1.78 -10.21
CA ASN A 238 -3.68 -1.65 -9.53
C ASN A 238 -2.52 -1.67 -10.53
N GLY A 239 -1.68 -0.64 -10.46
CA GLY A 239 -0.50 -0.52 -11.32
C GLY A 239 0.62 -1.52 -11.00
N GLY A 240 0.60 -2.14 -9.81
CA GLY A 240 1.62 -3.05 -9.34
C GLY A 240 2.83 -2.32 -8.77
N SER A 241 4.03 -2.84 -9.05
CA SER A 241 5.30 -2.33 -8.54
C SER A 241 6.19 -1.80 -9.66
N TRP A 242 7.09 -0.88 -9.31
CA TRP A 242 8.23 -0.48 -10.15
C TRP A 242 9.58 -0.93 -9.58
N ILE A 243 9.55 -1.64 -8.45
CA ILE A 243 10.72 -2.17 -7.78
C ILE A 243 10.80 -3.68 -8.05
N ASP A 244 11.95 -4.12 -8.55
CA ASP A 244 12.28 -5.54 -8.65
C ASP A 244 12.77 -6.04 -7.29
N ASP A 245 11.90 -6.75 -6.59
CA ASP A 245 12.26 -7.54 -5.41
C ASP A 245 12.14 -9.03 -5.78
N PRO A 246 13.27 -9.75 -5.97
CA PRO A 246 13.26 -11.16 -6.36
C PRO A 246 12.44 -12.07 -5.44
N ALA A 247 12.29 -11.72 -4.16
CA ALA A 247 11.55 -12.55 -3.22
C ALA A 247 10.02 -12.41 -3.34
N VAL A 248 9.53 -11.32 -3.93
CA VAL A 248 8.11 -11.08 -4.16
C VAL A 248 7.73 -11.38 -5.61
N THR A 249 8.59 -10.99 -6.54
CA THR A 249 8.39 -11.17 -7.99
C THR A 249 8.61 -12.61 -8.44
N GLY A 250 9.40 -13.40 -7.69
CA GLY A 250 9.86 -14.71 -8.10
C GLY A 250 10.79 -14.62 -9.32
N ARG A 251 10.88 -15.70 -10.10
CA ARG A 251 11.74 -15.76 -11.31
C ARG A 251 11.01 -15.52 -12.63
N SER A 252 9.68 -15.36 -12.60
CA SER A 252 8.88 -15.30 -13.82
C SER A 252 8.37 -13.90 -14.12
N ALA A 253 8.62 -13.44 -15.35
CA ALA A 253 8.03 -12.21 -15.88
C ALA A 253 6.49 -12.26 -15.95
N SER A 254 5.88 -13.45 -15.88
CA SER A 254 4.42 -13.61 -15.84
C SER A 254 3.81 -13.30 -14.47
N SER A 255 4.63 -13.15 -13.42
CA SER A 255 4.15 -12.86 -12.07
C SER A 255 3.33 -11.56 -12.04
N PRO A 256 2.19 -11.51 -11.33
CA PRO A 256 1.43 -10.29 -11.15
C PRO A 256 2.17 -9.24 -10.31
N TYR A 257 3.25 -9.64 -9.63
CA TYR A 257 4.15 -8.77 -8.87
C TYR A 257 5.35 -8.29 -9.70
N TRP A 258 5.52 -8.78 -10.93
CA TRP A 258 6.62 -8.34 -11.80
C TRP A 258 6.57 -6.83 -12.04
N PRO A 259 7.69 -6.10 -11.94
CA PRO A 259 7.68 -4.66 -12.03
C PRO A 259 7.40 -4.14 -13.44
N GLY A 260 7.01 -2.87 -13.52
CA GLY A 260 6.92 -2.13 -14.78
C GLY A 260 5.56 -2.26 -15.49
N ARG A 261 4.49 -2.37 -14.69
CA ARG A 261 3.12 -2.18 -15.17
C ARG A 261 2.60 -0.81 -14.79
N ALA A 262 1.59 -0.34 -15.52
CA ALA A 262 0.91 0.91 -15.26
C ALA A 262 -0.59 0.77 -15.57
N VAL A 263 -1.37 1.73 -15.08
CA VAL A 263 -2.76 1.90 -15.50
C VAL A 263 -2.81 3.05 -16.50
N GLU A 264 -3.22 2.74 -17.72
CA GLU A 264 -3.44 3.69 -18.80
C GLU A 264 -4.88 4.20 -18.76
N LEU A 265 -5.02 5.53 -18.87
CA LEU A 265 -6.29 6.22 -18.94
C LEU A 265 -6.37 6.95 -20.27
N ASP A 266 -7.33 6.56 -21.11
CA ASP A 266 -7.71 7.33 -22.29
C ASP A 266 -8.63 8.51 -21.89
N ALA A 267 -8.93 9.40 -22.83
CA ALA A 267 -9.88 10.50 -22.62
C ALA A 267 -11.28 10.00 -22.20
N THR A 268 -11.68 8.81 -22.67
CA THR A 268 -12.97 8.18 -22.38
C THR A 268 -12.81 6.68 -22.18
N GLY A 269 -13.77 6.05 -21.51
CA GLY A 269 -13.80 4.59 -21.33
C GLY A 269 -12.99 4.10 -20.12
N PRO A 270 -13.02 2.78 -19.86
CA PRO A 270 -12.44 2.21 -18.65
C PRO A 270 -10.90 2.25 -18.67
N PRO A 271 -10.23 2.41 -17.51
CA PRO A 271 -8.79 2.27 -17.42
C PRO A 271 -8.31 0.87 -17.85
N ARG A 272 -7.05 0.78 -18.33
CA ARG A 272 -6.42 -0.47 -18.76
C ARG A 272 -5.11 -0.71 -18.03
N VAL A 273 -4.87 -1.93 -17.56
CA VAL A 273 -3.55 -2.31 -17.02
C VAL A 273 -2.63 -2.70 -18.18
N VAL A 274 -1.57 -1.94 -18.38
CA VAL A 274 -0.60 -2.15 -19.45
C VAL A 274 0.75 -2.57 -18.87
N ARG A 275 1.55 -3.27 -19.66
CA ARG A 275 2.96 -3.55 -19.35
C ARG A 275 3.81 -2.55 -20.11
N ILE A 276 4.65 -1.83 -19.39
CA ILE A 276 5.61 -0.87 -19.96
C ILE A 276 6.99 -1.51 -20.06
N VAL A 277 7.40 -2.29 -19.05
CA VAL A 277 8.66 -3.03 -19.05
C VAL A 277 8.42 -4.48 -19.46
N GLU A 278 8.84 -4.83 -20.67
CA GLU A 278 8.75 -6.20 -21.19
C GLU A 278 9.88 -7.08 -20.67
N ASP A 279 11.11 -6.57 -20.72
CA ASP A 279 12.32 -7.26 -20.26
C ASP A 279 13.00 -6.49 -19.14
N LEU A 280 13.26 -7.21 -18.03
CA LEU A 280 14.11 -6.73 -16.95
C LEU A 280 15.36 -7.60 -16.88
N GLN A 281 16.53 -7.02 -17.16
CA GLN A 281 17.80 -7.71 -16.97
C GLN A 281 18.16 -7.72 -15.50
N ARG A 282 18.03 -8.89 -14.85
CA ARG A 282 18.60 -9.09 -13.53
C ARG A 282 20.11 -9.27 -13.66
N PRO A 283 20.92 -8.60 -12.82
CA PRO A 283 22.32 -8.98 -12.67
C PRO A 283 22.38 -10.47 -12.35
N VAL A 284 23.10 -11.25 -13.15
CA VAL A 284 23.41 -12.62 -12.79
C VAL A 284 24.35 -12.53 -11.58
N ASP A 285 23.90 -13.02 -10.43
CA ASP A 285 24.74 -13.11 -9.24
C ASP A 285 26.08 -13.77 -9.61
N ARG A 286 27.19 -13.05 -9.41
CA ARG A 286 28.55 -13.58 -9.53
C ARG A 286 29.02 -14.10 -8.18
#